data_AF-A0A965C927-F1
#
_entry.id   AF-A0A965C927-F1
#
_cell.length_a   1.000
_cell.length_b   1.000
_cell.length_c   1.000
_cell.angle_alpha   90.00
_cell.angle_beta   90.00
_cell.angle_gamma   90.00
#
_symmetry.space_group_name_H-M   'P 1'
#
loop_
_entity.id
_entity.type
_entity.pdbx_description
1 polymer ?
#
loop_
_entity_poly.entity_id
_entity_poly.type
_entity_poly.pdbx_seq_one_letter_code
_entity_poly.pdbx_strand_id
1 'polypeptide(L)'
;MSEPLDNVTSWLTIPEAGEKLGIVPGKVRRLIEEHSLIAIKREGVQLIPAELIINGEALPALRGTIFVLLDSGFSLMGAINWL
;
A
#
# COMPACT_ATOMS: atom_id res chain seq x y z
N MET A 1 -6.76 17.76 12.18
CA MET A 1 -6.98 17.14 10.85
C MET A 1 -6.43 15.74 10.98
N SER A 2 -7.25 14.71 10.86
CA SER A 2 -6.77 13.33 10.84
C SER A 2 -6.07 13.08 9.51
N GLU A 3 -4.89 12.47 9.53
CA GLU A 3 -4.25 12.02 8.29
C GLU A 3 -5.04 10.81 7.77
N PRO A 4 -5.20 10.60 6.46
CA PRO A 4 -6.03 9.48 5.98
C PRO A 4 -5.54 8.10 6.43
N LEU A 5 -4.25 7.97 6.70
CA LEU A 5 -3.64 6.79 7.31
C LEU A 5 -4.12 6.50 8.74
N ASP A 6 -4.79 7.45 9.40
CA ASP A 6 -5.41 7.26 10.72
C ASP A 6 -6.68 6.38 10.63
N ASN A 7 -7.29 6.27 9.45
CA ASN A 7 -8.47 5.43 9.21
C ASN A 7 -8.10 3.96 8.92
N VAL A 8 -6.81 3.67 8.74
CA VAL A 8 -6.32 2.29 8.52
C VAL A 8 -6.40 1.54 9.84
N THR A 9 -7.26 0.52 9.88
CA THR A 9 -7.55 -0.24 11.11
C THR A 9 -6.57 -1.38 11.34
N SER A 10 -5.93 -1.87 10.27
CA SER A 10 -5.01 -3.00 10.35
C SER A 10 -3.81 -2.81 9.44
N TRP A 11 -2.64 -3.17 9.95
CA TRP A 11 -1.36 -3.06 9.27
C TRP A 11 -0.74 -4.43 9.12
N LEU A 12 -0.11 -4.67 7.97
CA LEU A 12 0.57 -5.91 7.64
C LEU A 12 2.05 -5.63 7.39
N THR A 13 2.91 -6.43 7.98
CA THR A 13 4.28 -6.57 7.52
C THR A 13 4.30 -7.24 6.14
N ILE A 14 5.46 -7.20 5.49
CA ILE A 14 5.64 -7.81 4.17
C ILE A 14 5.42 -9.34 4.18
N PRO A 15 5.90 -10.10 5.19
CA PRO A 15 5.56 -11.51 5.32
C PRO A 15 4.05 -11.76 5.44
N GLU A 16 3.34 -11.04 6.32
CA GLU A 16 1.89 -11.21 6.53
C GLU A 16 1.07 -10.86 5.29
N ALA A 17 1.46 -9.82 4.55
CA ALA A 17 0.86 -9.50 3.26
C ALA A 17 1.09 -10.62 2.23
N GLY A 18 2.28 -11.23 2.24
CA GLY A 18 2.61 -12.38 1.39
C GLY A 18 1.72 -13.59 1.69
N GLU A 19 1.49 -13.89 2.96
CA GLU A 19 0.56 -14.95 3.39
C GLU A 19 -0.86 -14.70 2.89
N LYS A 20 -1.38 -13.47 3.04
CA LYS A 20 -2.73 -13.11 2.55
C LYS A 20 -2.88 -13.19 1.04
N LEU A 21 -1.84 -12.86 0.30
CA LEU A 21 -1.81 -12.88 -1.17
C LEU A 21 -1.43 -14.25 -1.75
N GLY A 22 -0.99 -15.20 -0.91
CA GLY A 22 -0.44 -16.48 -1.37
C GLY A 22 0.85 -16.34 -2.18
N ILE A 23 1.68 -15.32 -1.89
CA ILE A 23 2.93 -15.03 -2.61
C ILE A 23 4.10 -14.82 -1.66
N VAL A 24 5.33 -15.03 -2.17
CA VAL A 24 6.55 -14.81 -1.40
C VAL A 24 6.82 -13.32 -1.13
N PRO A 25 7.50 -12.95 -0.02
CA PRO A 25 7.82 -11.56 0.34
C PRO A 25 8.47 -10.72 -0.78
N GLY A 26 9.33 -11.34 -1.61
CA GLY A 26 9.93 -10.65 -2.75
C GLY A 26 8.92 -10.18 -3.79
N LYS A 27 7.84 -10.94 -4.03
CA LYS A 27 6.75 -10.52 -4.91
C LYS A 27 5.95 -9.38 -4.30
N VAL A 28 5.74 -9.38 -2.98
CA VAL A 28 5.09 -8.26 -2.27
C VAL A 28 5.89 -6.97 -2.44
N ARG A 29 7.23 -7.03 -2.29
CA ARG A 29 8.12 -5.87 -2.53
C ARG A 29 7.99 -5.33 -3.95
N ARG A 30 7.95 -6.23 -4.92
CA ARG A 30 7.73 -5.87 -6.32
C ARG A 30 6.37 -5.19 -6.55
N LEU A 31 5.31 -5.66 -5.91
CA LEU A 31 4.00 -4.99 -5.98
C LEU A 31 4.04 -3.57 -5.41
N ILE A 32 4.84 -3.33 -4.37
CA ILE A 32 5.06 -1.98 -3.81
C ILE A 32 5.84 -1.11 -4.81
N GLU A 33 6.92 -1.63 -5.40
CA GLU A 33 7.71 -0.94 -6.43
C GLU A 33 6.88 -0.57 -7.68
N GLU A 34 5.92 -1.42 -8.04
CA GLU A 34 5.00 -1.22 -9.18
C GLU A 34 3.76 -0.38 -8.85
N HIS A 35 3.65 0.13 -7.60
CA HIS A 35 2.51 0.85 -7.03
C HIS A 35 1.17 0.06 -7.04
N SER A 36 1.25 -1.26 -7.19
CA SER A 36 0.09 -2.17 -7.01
C SER A 36 -0.25 -2.36 -5.53
N LEU A 37 0.71 -2.13 -4.64
CA LEU A 37 0.52 -1.93 -3.20
C LEU A 37 1.24 -0.66 -2.78
N ILE A 38 0.92 -0.15 -1.59
CA ILE A 38 1.69 0.91 -0.93
C ILE A 38 2.16 0.42 0.44
N ALA A 39 3.30 0.93 0.87
CA ALA A 39 3.81 0.70 2.22
C ALA A 39 4.35 1.99 2.80
N ILE A 40 4.10 2.21 4.08
CA ILE A 40 4.71 3.29 4.86
C ILE A 40 5.74 2.72 5.82
N LYS A 41 6.74 3.51 6.17
CA LYS A 41 7.74 3.13 7.16
C LYS A 41 7.35 3.68 8.52
N ARG A 42 7.05 2.81 9.48
CA ARG A 42 6.84 3.17 10.89
C ARG A 42 7.88 2.46 11.74
N GLU A 43 8.60 3.22 12.57
CA GLU A 43 9.63 2.68 13.49
C GLU A 43 10.66 1.76 12.79
N GLY A 44 11.00 2.04 11.53
CA GLY A 44 11.95 1.22 10.77
C GLY A 44 11.32 0.09 9.95
N VAL A 45 10.05 -0.25 10.20
CA VAL A 45 9.36 -1.38 9.57
C VAL A 45 8.45 -0.89 8.44
N GLN A 46 8.46 -1.60 7.31
CA GLN A 46 7.50 -1.37 6.22
C GLN A 46 6.17 -2.04 6.54
N LEU A 47 5.11 -1.24 6.56
CA LEU A 47 3.76 -1.67 6.86
C LEU A 47 2.83 -1.33 5.70
N ILE A 48 1.97 -2.28 5.36
CA ILE A 48 0.98 -2.23 4.29
C ILE A 48 -0.41 -2.18 4.93
N PRO A 49 -1.29 -1.24 4.57
CA PRO A 49 -2.69 -1.26 5.02
C PRO A 49 -3.38 -2.55 4.58
N ALA A 50 -4.02 -3.27 5.51
CA ALA A 50 -4.64 -4.55 5.22
C ALA A 50 -5.84 -4.43 4.27
N GLU A 51 -6.51 -3.27 4.27
CA GLU A 51 -7.68 -2.99 3.42
C GLU A 51 -7.34 -2.95 1.92
N LEU A 52 -6.05 -2.86 1.57
CA LEU A 52 -5.57 -2.92 0.19
C LEU A 52 -5.49 -4.35 -0.36
N ILE A 53 -5.76 -5.38 0.44
CA ILE A 53 -5.79 -6.76 0.00
C ILE A 53 -7.22 -7.29 0.15
N ILE A 54 -7.88 -7.54 -0.98
CA ILE A 54 -9.27 -8.00 -1.04
C ILE A 54 -9.29 -9.34 -1.75
N ASN A 55 -9.85 -10.37 -1.10
CA ASN A 55 -10.00 -11.72 -1.65
C ASN A 55 -8.69 -12.33 -2.18
N GLY A 56 -7.56 -12.04 -1.53
CA GLY A 56 -6.25 -12.57 -1.92
C GLY A 56 -5.57 -11.80 -3.06
N GLU A 57 -6.12 -10.65 -3.46
CA GLU A 57 -5.55 -9.80 -4.51
C GLU A 57 -5.33 -8.37 -3.99
N ALA A 58 -4.36 -7.67 -4.57
CA ALA A 58 -4.18 -6.25 -4.31
C ALA A 58 -5.35 -5.45 -4.89
N LEU A 59 -5.80 -4.40 -4.20
CA LEU A 59 -6.92 -3.54 -4.60
C LEU A 59 -6.67 -2.97 -6.00
N PRO A 60 -7.42 -3.39 -7.03
CA PRO A 60 -7.08 -3.08 -8.43
C PRO A 60 -7.10 -1.57 -8.74
N ALA A 61 -7.99 -0.83 -8.09
CA ALA A 61 -8.14 0.61 -8.29
C ALA A 61 -6.95 1.42 -7.76
N LEU A 62 -6.19 0.90 -6.78
CA LEU A 62 -5.12 1.63 -6.11
C LEU A 62 -4.09 2.16 -7.11
N ARG A 63 -3.58 1.27 -7.97
CA ARG A 63 -2.49 1.59 -8.89
C ARG A 63 -2.85 2.74 -9.83
N GLY A 64 -4.05 2.70 -10.41
CA GLY A 64 -4.53 3.75 -11.30
C GLY A 64 -4.64 5.09 -10.58
N THR A 65 -5.21 5.11 -9.38
CA THR A 65 -5.33 6.33 -8.57
C THR A 65 -3.96 6.88 -8.18
N ILE A 66 -3.00 6.04 -7.79
CA ILE A 66 -1.63 6.47 -7.50
C ILE A 66 -1.01 7.14 -8.73
N PHE A 67 -1.09 6.54 -9.91
CA PHE A 67 -0.53 7.17 -11.12
C PHE A 67 -1.19 8.51 -11.46
N VAL A 68 -2.52 8.61 -11.35
CA VAL A 68 -3.22 9.89 -11.58
C VAL A 68 -2.73 10.98 -10.63
N LEU A 69 -2.53 10.66 -9.35
CA LEU A 69 -2.02 11.61 -8.37
C LEU A 69 -0.55 11.99 -8.64
N LEU A 70 0.29 11.01 -9.00
CA LEU A 70 1.69 11.26 -9.38
C LEU A 70 1.78 12.17 -10.61
N ASP A 71 0.99 11.90 -11.64
CA ASP A 71 0.91 12.72 -12.86
C ASP A 71 0.37 14.13 -12.57
N SER A 72 -0.45 14.27 -11.54
CA SER A 72 -0.93 15.56 -11.02
C SER A 72 0.12 16.32 -10.19
N GLY A 73 1.35 15.78 -10.06
CA GLY A 73 2.47 16.41 -9.37
C GLY A 73 2.59 16.07 -7.89
N PHE A 74 1.82 15.10 -7.38
CA PHE A 74 1.96 14.65 -6.01
C PHE A 74 3.22 13.78 -5.86
N SER A 75 3.87 13.85 -4.68
CA SER A 75 4.82 12.81 -4.29
C SER A 75 4.08 11.53 -3.93
N LEU A 76 4.75 10.37 -3.90
CA LEU A 76 4.12 9.13 -3.46
C LEU A 76 3.52 9.25 -2.05
N MET A 77 4.25 9.88 -1.11
CA MET A 77 3.72 10.12 0.24
C MET A 77 2.52 11.08 0.22
N GLY A 78 2.55 12.11 -0.63
CA GLY A 78 1.42 13.01 -0.82
C GLY A 78 0.19 12.31 -1.41
N ALA A 79 0.39 11.37 -2.34
CA ALA A 79 -0.67 10.55 -2.90
C ALA A 79 -1.27 9.59 -1.87
N ILE A 80 -0.43 8.95 -1.04
CA ILE A 80 -0.88 8.11 0.08
C ILE A 80 -1.68 8.93 1.09
N ASN A 81 -1.23 10.14 1.42
CA ASN A 81 -1.92 11.04 2.34
C ASN A 81 -3.17 11.70 1.74
N TRP A 82 -3.47 11.48 0.46
CA TRP A 82 -4.72 11.93 -0.16
C TRP A 82 -5.83 10.88 -0.04
N LEU A 83 -5.45 9.59 -0.08
CA LEU A 83 -6.33 8.41 -0.01
C LEU A 83 -6.84 8.14 1.40
#